data_AF-A0A433TIG0-F1
#
_entry.id   AF-A0A433TIG0-F1
#
_cell.length_a   1.000
_cell.length_b   1.000
_cell.length_c   1.000
_cell.angle_alpha   90.00
_cell.angle_beta   90.00
_cell.angle_gamma   90.00
#
_symmetry.space_group_name_H-M   'P 1'
#
loop_
_entity.id
_entity.type
_entity.pdbx_description
1 polymer ?
#
loop_
_entity_poly.entity_id
_entity_poly.type
_entity_poly.pdbx_seq_one_letter_code
_entity_poly.pdbx_strand_id
1 'polypeptide(L)'
;ALLRLRDEDNCIGNSHFIQAQASHREFCYLYRRDIEPGMTPAQICSVVNSMRVCDVSYGERTCSAVSAYIIDQLWLVRIQQQFSLCYDGALARARAFPGESAL
;
A
#
# COMPACT_ATOMS: atom_id res chain seq x y z
N ALA A 1 -0.43 -8.72 15.73
CA ALA A 1 -1.28 -7.52 15.55
C ALA A 1 -0.41 -6.32 15.19
N LEU A 2 0.19 -6.34 14.00
CA LEU A 2 0.93 -5.20 13.46
C LEU A 2 -0.08 -4.15 13.03
N LEU A 3 -0.42 -3.33 14.01
CA LEU A 3 -0.86 -1.95 13.89
C LEU A 3 -1.77 -1.68 12.70
N ARG A 4 -3.07 -1.66 12.99
CA ARG A 4 -3.93 -0.64 12.38
C ARG A 4 -3.23 0.70 12.64
N LEU A 5 -2.36 1.12 11.73
CA LEU A 5 -2.10 2.54 11.52
C LEU A 5 -3.46 3.09 11.09
N ARG A 6 -4.23 3.47 12.11
CA ARG A 6 -5.45 4.22 11.97
C ARG A 6 -4.96 5.63 11.62
N ASP A 7 -4.49 5.80 10.40
CA ASP A 7 -4.15 7.08 9.77
C ASP A 7 -5.44 7.85 9.45
N GLU A 8 -6.39 7.90 10.39
CA GLU A 8 -7.65 8.61 10.18
C GLU A 8 -7.47 10.13 10.34
N ASP A 9 -6.42 10.60 11.03
CA ASP A 9 -6.26 12.03 11.36
C ASP A 9 -4.86 12.64 11.18
N ASN A 10 -3.81 11.87 10.84
CA ASN A 10 -2.42 12.35 10.93
C ASN A 10 -1.71 12.62 9.59
N CYS A 11 -2.37 12.40 8.45
CA CYS A 11 -1.86 12.93 7.19
C CYS A 11 -2.21 14.41 7.11
N ILE A 12 -1.18 15.26 7.03
CA ILE A 12 -1.28 16.72 6.89
C ILE A 12 -1.80 17.03 5.48
N GLY A 13 -3.07 16.75 5.24
CA GLY A 13 -3.78 16.96 3.99
C GLY A 13 -5.22 17.26 4.35
N ASN A 14 -5.70 18.43 3.94
CA ASN A 14 -7.02 18.99 4.22
C ASN A 14 -8.10 17.89 4.42
N SER A 15 -8.80 17.89 5.55
CA SER A 15 -9.85 16.90 5.88
C SER A 15 -10.93 16.78 4.79
N HIS A 16 -11.18 17.85 4.02
CA HIS A 16 -12.04 17.81 2.82
C HIS A 16 -11.47 16.94 1.68
N PHE A 17 -10.15 16.93 1.49
CA PHE A 17 -9.48 16.10 0.49
C PHE A 17 -9.53 14.62 0.87
N ILE A 18 -9.35 14.30 2.16
CA ILE A 18 -9.50 12.93 2.68
C ILE A 18 -10.93 12.42 2.49
N GLN A 19 -11.95 13.26 2.73
CA GLN A 19 -13.36 12.91 2.47
C GLN A 19 -13.64 12.69 0.97
N ALA A 20 -13.07 13.50 0.07
CA ALA A 20 -13.20 13.31 -1.37
C ALA A 20 -12.55 12.01 -1.88
N GLN A 21 -11.54 11.49 -1.17
CA GLN A 21 -10.86 10.23 -1.46
C GLN A 21 -11.41 9.04 -0.66
N ALA A 22 -12.49 9.21 0.12
CA ALA A 22 -13.10 8.13 0.89
C ALA A 22 -13.55 6.96 -0.01
N SER A 23 -14.04 7.27 -1.23
CA SER A 23 -14.37 6.27 -2.25
C SER A 23 -13.14 5.53 -2.78
N HIS A 24 -11.98 6.19 -2.87
CA HIS A 24 -10.72 5.55 -3.25
C HIS A 24 -10.20 4.63 -2.15
N ARG A 25 -10.34 5.04 -0.87
CA ARG A 25 -10.05 4.20 0.29
C ARG A 25 -10.95 2.96 0.31
N GLU A 26 -12.26 3.14 0.18
CA GLU A 26 -13.22 2.02 0.10
C GLU A 26 -12.90 1.10 -1.09
N PHE A 27 -12.55 1.65 -2.24
CA PHE A 27 -12.08 0.90 -3.40
C PHE A 27 -10.80 0.09 -3.12
N CYS A 28 -9.81 0.65 -2.42
CA CYS A 28 -8.62 -0.09 -1.98
C CYS A 28 -8.96 -1.20 -0.98
N TYR A 29 -9.93 -0.97 -0.09
CA TYR A 29 -10.41 -1.98 0.86
C TYR A 29 -11.17 -3.13 0.17
N LEU A 30 -11.81 -2.91 -0.98
CA LEU A 30 -12.47 -3.98 -1.72
C LEU A 30 -11.48 -5.06 -2.21
N TYR A 31 -10.25 -4.69 -2.59
CA TYR A 31 -9.20 -5.68 -2.94
C TYR A 31 -8.73 -6.54 -1.75
N ARG A 32 -9.01 -6.11 -0.51
CA ARG A 32 -8.66 -6.87 0.70
C ARG A 32 -9.56 -8.10 0.92
N ARG A 33 -10.62 -8.25 0.12
CA ARG A 33 -11.60 -9.35 0.21
C ARG A 33 -11.30 -10.57 -0.66
N ASP A 34 -10.27 -10.55 -1.50
CA ASP A 34 -10.18 -11.51 -2.61
C ASP A 34 -9.19 -12.68 -2.43
N ILE A 35 -8.52 -12.85 -1.28
CA ILE A 35 -7.70 -14.06 -1.08
C ILE A 35 -8.62 -15.21 -0.64
N GLU A 36 -9.12 -15.95 -1.63
CA GLU A 36 -9.99 -17.09 -1.44
C GLU A 36 -9.20 -18.42 -1.37
N PRO A 37 -9.73 -19.44 -0.65
CA PRO A 37 -9.18 -20.79 -0.71
C PRO A 37 -9.18 -21.32 -2.15
N GLY A 38 -8.05 -21.83 -2.63
CA GLY A 38 -7.91 -22.39 -3.98
C GLY A 38 -7.29 -21.46 -5.02
N MET A 39 -6.96 -20.21 -4.66
CA MET A 39 -6.17 -19.35 -5.53
C MET A 39 -4.77 -19.91 -5.81
N THR A 40 -4.32 -19.73 -7.04
CA THR A 40 -2.94 -20.01 -7.43
C THR A 40 -1.97 -19.00 -6.82
N PRO A 41 -0.68 -19.37 -6.65
CA PRO A 41 0.37 -18.44 -6.22
C PRO A 41 0.40 -17.11 -6.99
N ALA A 42 0.21 -17.16 -8.31
CA ALA A 42 0.21 -15.97 -9.16
C ALA A 42 -0.98 -15.04 -8.86
N GLN A 43 -2.17 -15.60 -8.61
CA GLN A 43 -3.36 -14.82 -8.24
C GLN A 43 -3.17 -14.14 -6.89
N ILE A 44 -2.62 -14.86 -5.90
CA ILE A 44 -2.31 -14.30 -4.58
C ILE A 44 -1.35 -13.11 -4.71
N CYS A 45 -0.25 -13.27 -5.46
CA CYS A 45 0.70 -12.17 -5.66
C CYS A 45 0.11 -10.99 -6.42
N SER A 46 -0.81 -11.23 -7.37
CA SER A 46 -1.53 -10.17 -8.06
C SER A 46 -2.38 -9.36 -7.08
N VAL A 47 -3.17 -10.02 -6.22
CA VAL A 47 -4.00 -9.34 -5.22
C VAL A 47 -3.14 -8.55 -4.23
N VAL A 48 -2.11 -9.18 -3.69
CA VAL A 48 -1.18 -8.56 -2.72
C VAL A 48 -0.51 -7.32 -3.33
N ASN A 49 -0.04 -7.41 -4.58
CA ASN A 49 0.59 -6.27 -5.24
C ASN A 49 -0.41 -5.16 -5.56
N SER A 50 -1.63 -5.48 -5.99
CA SER A 50 -2.69 -4.50 -6.21
C SER A 50 -3.04 -3.74 -4.94
N MET A 51 -3.14 -4.43 -3.80
CA MET A 51 -3.37 -3.80 -2.50
C MET A 51 -2.24 -2.82 -2.12
N ARG A 52 -0.98 -3.25 -2.25
CA ARG A 52 0.19 -2.41 -2.01
C ARG A 52 0.14 -1.14 -2.87
N VAL A 53 -0.05 -1.28 -4.18
CA VAL A 53 -0.10 -0.15 -5.12
C VAL A 53 -1.22 0.83 -4.74
N CYS A 54 -2.38 0.32 -4.34
CA CYS A 54 -3.52 1.15 -3.95
C CYS A 54 -3.22 1.98 -2.69
N ASP A 55 -2.72 1.35 -1.62
CA ASP A 55 -2.37 2.03 -0.36
C ASP A 55 -1.25 3.05 -0.56
N VAL A 56 -0.23 2.71 -1.37
CA VAL A 56 0.87 3.61 -1.70
C VAL A 56 0.37 4.82 -2.52
N SER A 57 -0.50 4.60 -3.52
CA SER A 57 -1.13 5.69 -4.29
C SER A 57 -2.01 6.57 -3.42
N TYR A 58 -2.73 5.99 -2.46
CA TYR A 58 -3.53 6.73 -1.50
C TYR A 58 -2.65 7.64 -0.64
N GLY A 59 -1.56 7.11 -0.05
CA GLY A 59 -0.64 7.90 0.77
C GLY A 59 0.09 9.00 0.00
N GLU A 60 0.40 8.76 -1.28
CA GLU A 60 0.98 9.77 -2.17
C GLU A 60 0.01 10.92 -2.43
N ARG A 61 -1.26 10.59 -2.73
CA ARG A 61 -2.29 11.59 -3.04
C ARG A 61 -2.71 12.39 -1.81
N THR A 62 -2.79 11.76 -0.65
CA THR A 62 -3.36 12.38 0.56
C THR A 62 -2.32 13.02 1.48
N CYS A 63 -1.07 12.53 1.49
CA CYS A 63 -0.06 12.97 2.45
C CYS A 63 1.17 13.55 1.73
N SER A 64 2.02 12.71 1.13
CA SER A 64 3.23 13.12 0.39
C SER A 64 3.93 11.91 -0.24
N ALA A 65 4.94 12.17 -1.10
CA ALA A 65 5.83 11.14 -1.62
C ALA A 65 6.64 10.41 -0.52
N VAL A 66 6.99 11.09 0.58
CA VAL A 66 7.69 10.48 1.73
C VAL A 66 6.77 9.51 2.47
N SER A 67 5.51 9.89 2.68
CA SER A 67 4.50 9.01 3.26
C SER A 67 4.24 7.78 2.39
N ALA A 68 4.15 7.97 1.07
CA ALA A 68 4.00 6.88 0.12
C ALA A 68 5.17 5.88 0.19
N TYR A 69 6.41 6.38 0.29
CA TYR A 69 7.59 5.54 0.49
C TYR A 69 7.53 4.74 1.80
N ILE A 70 7.18 5.38 2.92
CA ILE A 70 7.07 4.69 4.22
C ILE A 70 6.02 3.57 4.15
N ILE A 71 4.84 3.84 3.58
CA ILE A 71 3.77 2.86 3.38
C ILE A 71 4.27 1.69 2.51
N ASP A 72 5.03 2.00 1.47
CA ASP A 72 5.60 1.00 0.59
C ASP A 72 6.57 0.04 1.33
N GLN A 73 7.48 0.59 2.13
CA GLN A 73 8.41 -0.21 2.93
C GLN A 73 7.67 -1.09 3.96
N LEU A 74 6.62 -0.58 4.60
CA LEU A 74 5.79 -1.36 5.51
C LEU A 74 5.08 -2.52 4.79
N TRP A 75 4.64 -2.30 3.55
CA TRP A 75 4.09 -3.35 2.70
C TRP A 75 5.13 -4.42 2.38
N LEU A 76 6.37 -4.06 2.05
CA LEU A 76 7.44 -5.03 1.80
C LEU A 76 7.70 -5.94 3.00
N VAL A 77 7.78 -5.36 4.21
CA VAL A 77 7.93 -6.14 5.45
C VAL A 77 6.75 -7.09 5.64
N ARG A 78 5.52 -6.62 5.40
CA ARG A 78 4.32 -7.46 5.53
C ARG A 78 4.32 -8.61 4.51
N ILE A 79 4.68 -8.33 3.26
CA ILE A 79 4.76 -9.32 2.19
C ILE A 79 5.82 -10.35 2.53
N GLN A 80 7.00 -9.94 3.00
CA GLN A 80 8.04 -10.87 3.42
C GLN A 80 7.56 -11.85 4.51
N GLN A 81 6.77 -11.36 5.47
CA GLN A 81 6.28 -12.16 6.60
C GLN A 81 5.08 -13.04 6.27
N GLN A 82 4.15 -12.58 5.42
CA GLN A 82 2.84 -13.22 5.22
C GLN A 82 2.65 -13.81 3.82
N PHE A 83 3.38 -13.29 2.82
CA PHE A 83 3.25 -13.62 1.40
C PHE A 83 4.64 -13.71 0.76
N SER A 84 5.55 -14.46 1.40
CA SER A 84 6.99 -14.49 1.04
C SER A 84 7.24 -14.83 -0.43
N LEU A 85 6.40 -15.67 -1.02
CA LEU A 85 6.43 -16.03 -2.44
C LEU A 85 6.20 -14.85 -3.41
N CYS A 86 5.70 -13.73 -2.92
CA CYS A 86 5.46 -12.51 -3.69
C CYS A 86 6.51 -11.42 -3.45
N TYR A 87 7.45 -11.66 -2.54
CA TYR A 87 8.36 -10.62 -2.04
C TYR A 87 9.27 -10.06 -3.13
N ASP A 88 9.94 -10.91 -3.92
CA ASP A 88 10.87 -10.45 -4.97
C ASP A 88 10.16 -9.57 -6.01
N GLY A 89 8.94 -9.95 -6.39
CA GLY A 89 8.12 -9.17 -7.32
C GLY A 89 7.58 -7.87 -6.72
N ALA A 90 7.41 -7.79 -5.40
CA ALA A 90 7.04 -6.56 -4.71
C ALA A 90 8.26 -5.63 -4.55
N LEU A 91 9.41 -6.20 -4.18
CA LEU A 91 10.68 -5.50 -4.03
C LEU A 91 11.14 -4.87 -5.35
N ALA A 92 11.02 -5.60 -6.47
CA ALA A 92 11.32 -5.06 -7.81
C ALA A 92 10.42 -3.88 -8.22
N ARG A 93 9.29 -3.68 -7.53
CA ARG A 93 8.33 -2.58 -7.77
C ARG A 93 8.34 -1.55 -6.64
N ALA A 94 9.24 -1.68 -5.68
CA ALA A 94 9.39 -0.76 -4.56
C ALA A 94 9.75 0.64 -5.07
N ARG A 95 9.19 1.67 -4.46
CA ARG A 95 9.55 3.05 -4.73
C ARG A 95 10.90 3.36 -4.12
N ALA A 96 11.72 4.06 -4.89
CA ALA A 96 12.95 4.67 -4.39
C ALA A 96 12.64 5.77 -3.36
N PHE A 97 13.63 6.11 -2.55
CA PHE A 97 13.46 7.16 -1.55
C PHE A 97 13.32 8.53 -2.23
N PRO A 98 12.35 9.38 -1.84
CA PRO A 98 12.22 10.72 -2.41
C PRO A 98 13.47 11.55 -2.10
N GLY A 99 14.23 11.93 -3.13
CA GLY A 99 15.47 12.69 -3.00
C GLY A 99 16.73 11.97 -3.50
N GLU A 100 16.65 10.67 -3.80
CA GLU A 100 17.76 9.94 -4.44
C GLU A 100 17.96 10.33 -5.91
N SER A 101 16.97 10.96 -6.56
CA SER A 101 17.08 11.45 -7.96
C SER A 101 17.78 12.81 -8.10
N ALA A 102 18.34 13.37 -7.02
CA ALA A 102 18.97 14.69 -6.99
C ALA A 102 20.50 14.65 -6.80
N LEU A 103 21.13 13.48 -6.97
CA LEU A 103 22.58 13.28 -6.89
C LEU A 103 23.14 12.68 -8.18
#